data_AF-A0A261C7B5-F1
#
_entry.id   AF-A0A261C7B5-F1
#
_cell.length_a   1.000
_cell.length_b   1.000
_cell.length_c   1.000
_cell.angle_alpha   90.00
_cell.angle_beta   90.00
_cell.angle_gamma   90.00
#
_symmetry.space_group_name_H-M   'P 1'
#
loop_
_entity.id
_entity.type
_entity.pdbx_description
1 polymer ?
#
loop_
_entity_poly.entity_id
_entity_poly.type
_entity_poly.pdbx_seq_one_letter_code
_entity_poly.pdbx_strand_id
1 'polypeptide(L)'
;MFAHIHPLILPLGFFFFFNSFVGVIGNGIMLICFFKNKRLRSPCHILISLTCIADLLHLCAQFVYCVHLFGNMTSSQAQCFYMLIIPLSGVGASGPLILAMGVDRLIAVKLPTKYRQLQDEAKYYIFGQLVFPIVYTLVLLYYGFHYRIVDEELQVACAVPLALMGTPFQFFTYSSALIYFLVVVVYGIVYYLLKASSASKRFKSVFRSIMVTVGFVLFGWVTTTLTNTLSYEITSVAFTAQLMQMYAGITVNFAAASNVFIFYAINSEYREVIKSLFGCRSKAKSPAFEASSTMKMFEDVHPWMIPLTFFYLIIIPIGVFSNSVMIICFFVNPRLRSPFHILLTLTCLADGIHVCGQIVFIIQLLTNSFSYQSTCYLLNFFPVIGLTIAAPLLMEIGLDRLLAVSFPIKYRELQFQKVLYTSIHLIFPILYTSAILYLGFIERNNEQVKCAIPTALAGVSFKLFTLSSHAIYVSIILAYAMTAVLLKFHDTSSRFKAVFKSIGVTVGIVLFGWAITTVSNTFGYFVTDDQEIFNLIQMYSGITVNIAISSNLFIFYTINPEYQLTVKMLMDGSCVKLPAFADSGSELQNLRKATKSQES
;
A
#
# COMPACT_ATOMS: atom_id res chain seq x y z
N MET A 1 -16.71 -24.46 -7.92
CA MET A 1 -17.10 -23.90 -6.61
C MET A 1 -17.78 -22.54 -6.75
N PHE A 2 -17.22 -21.59 -7.50
CA PHE A 2 -17.75 -20.21 -7.60
C PHE A 2 -18.57 -19.92 -8.87
N ALA A 3 -19.02 -20.94 -9.61
CA ALA A 3 -19.69 -20.77 -10.91
C ALA A 3 -21.02 -20.00 -10.85
N HIS A 4 -21.61 -19.84 -9.66
CA HIS A 4 -22.82 -19.06 -9.42
C HIS A 4 -22.55 -17.56 -9.19
N ILE A 5 -21.29 -17.17 -8.98
CA ILE A 5 -20.89 -15.79 -8.69
C ILE A 5 -20.50 -15.11 -9.99
N HIS A 6 -21.04 -13.92 -10.23
CA HIS A 6 -20.69 -13.13 -11.42
C HIS A 6 -19.17 -12.89 -11.47
N PRO A 7 -18.49 -13.10 -12.63
CA PRO A 7 -17.03 -12.98 -12.74
C PRO A 7 -16.47 -11.63 -12.28
N LEU A 8 -17.21 -10.53 -12.48
CA LEU A 8 -16.85 -9.19 -12.01
C LEU A 8 -16.92 -9.02 -10.48
N ILE A 9 -17.75 -9.80 -9.78
CA ILE A 9 -17.96 -9.68 -8.33
C ILE A 9 -17.00 -10.59 -7.56
N LEU A 10 -16.57 -11.69 -8.17
CA LEU A 10 -15.74 -12.69 -7.51
C LEU A 10 -14.39 -12.13 -6.99
N PRO A 11 -13.63 -11.30 -7.74
CA PRO A 11 -12.41 -10.65 -7.22
C PRO A 11 -12.69 -9.71 -6.05
N LEU A 12 -13.82 -8.99 -6.09
CA LEU A 12 -14.25 -8.11 -4.99
C LEU A 12 -14.50 -8.90 -3.71
N GLY A 13 -15.13 -10.08 -3.81
CA GLY A 13 -15.36 -10.98 -2.69
C GLY A 13 -14.07 -11.36 -1.96
N PHE A 14 -13.03 -11.75 -2.71
CA PHE A 14 -11.73 -12.09 -2.13
C PHE A 14 -11.03 -10.86 -1.54
N PHE A 15 -11.03 -9.74 -2.26
CA PHE A 15 -10.47 -8.49 -1.75
C PHE A 15 -11.09 -8.11 -0.40
N PHE A 16 -12.43 -8.08 -0.32
CA PHE A 16 -13.13 -7.71 0.91
C PHE A 16 -12.87 -8.69 2.04
N PHE A 17 -12.78 -10.00 1.75
CA PHE A 17 -12.44 -11.00 2.76
C PHE A 17 -11.04 -10.77 3.36
N PHE A 18 -10.01 -10.70 2.52
CA PHE A 18 -8.63 -10.55 2.98
C PHE A 18 -8.38 -9.17 3.61
N ASN A 19 -8.91 -8.11 3.00
CA ASN A 19 -8.79 -6.76 3.54
C ASN A 19 -9.42 -6.65 4.93
N SER A 20 -10.60 -7.24 5.12
CA SER A 20 -11.30 -7.21 6.41
C SER A 20 -10.59 -8.05 7.46
N PHE A 21 -10.01 -9.19 7.07
CA PHE A 21 -9.15 -9.97 7.95
C PHE A 21 -7.94 -9.16 8.44
N VAL A 22 -7.20 -8.53 7.52
CA VAL A 22 -6.07 -7.66 7.85
C VAL A 22 -6.51 -6.48 8.72
N GLY A 23 -7.62 -5.83 8.37
CA GLY A 23 -8.08 -4.65 9.06
C GLY A 23 -8.66 -4.92 10.45
N VAL A 24 -9.35 -6.04 10.67
CA VAL A 24 -9.81 -6.44 12.01
C VAL A 24 -8.62 -6.76 12.92
N ILE A 25 -7.62 -7.50 12.42
CA ILE A 25 -6.40 -7.79 13.18
C ILE A 25 -5.62 -6.49 13.47
N GLY A 26 -5.44 -5.64 12.45
CA GLY A 26 -4.70 -4.39 12.57
C GLY A 26 -5.32 -3.43 13.58
N ASN A 27 -6.63 -3.17 13.47
CA ASN A 27 -7.34 -2.33 14.43
C ASN A 27 -7.37 -2.99 15.83
N GLY A 28 -7.46 -4.32 15.92
CA GLY A 28 -7.30 -5.06 17.18
C GLY A 28 -5.94 -4.82 17.86
N ILE A 29 -4.84 -4.86 17.10
CA ILE A 29 -3.49 -4.56 17.62
C ILE A 29 -3.42 -3.12 18.16
N MET A 30 -4.03 -2.16 17.46
CA MET A 30 -4.08 -0.76 17.91
C MET A 30 -4.81 -0.61 19.26
N LEU A 31 -5.91 -1.35 19.46
CA LEU A 31 -6.63 -1.38 20.73
C LEU A 31 -5.81 -2.04 21.84
N ILE A 32 -5.14 -3.17 21.55
CA ILE A 32 -4.24 -3.82 22.50
C ILE A 32 -3.13 -2.85 22.95
N CYS A 33 -2.57 -2.06 22.03
CA CYS A 33 -1.57 -1.04 22.34
C CYS A 33 -2.11 0.00 23.32
N PHE A 34 -3.31 0.51 23.05
CA PHE A 34 -3.99 1.48 23.92
C PHE A 34 -4.21 0.94 25.34
N PHE A 35 -4.72 -0.28 25.47
CA PHE A 35 -4.99 -0.88 26.78
C PHE A 35 -3.70 -1.19 27.56
N LYS A 36 -2.66 -1.68 26.88
CA LYS A 36 -1.39 -2.05 27.54
C LYS A 36 -0.55 -0.86 27.98
N ASN A 37 -0.55 0.25 27.24
CA ASN A 37 0.33 1.37 27.56
C ASN A 37 -0.42 2.57 28.15
N LYS A 38 -0.17 2.84 29.44
CA LYS A 38 -0.72 4.01 30.15
C LYS A 38 -0.36 5.35 29.49
N ARG A 39 0.72 5.43 28.69
CA ARG A 39 1.12 6.63 27.94
C ARG A 39 0.17 6.98 26.79
N LEU A 40 -0.63 6.03 26.32
CA LEU A 40 -1.61 6.21 25.24
C LEU A 40 -3.02 6.52 25.77
N ARG A 41 -3.14 7.16 26.94
CA ARG A 41 -4.45 7.48 27.58
C ARG A 41 -4.84 8.94 27.50
N SER A 42 -4.22 9.72 26.61
CA SER A 42 -4.67 11.11 26.39
C SER A 42 -6.00 11.14 25.63
N PRO A 43 -6.78 12.24 25.70
CA PRO A 43 -8.05 12.37 24.99
C PRO A 43 -7.98 12.00 23.50
N CYS A 44 -6.96 12.48 22.80
CA CYS A 44 -6.73 12.13 21.39
C CYS A 44 -6.53 10.62 21.16
N HIS A 45 -5.81 9.93 22.04
CA HIS A 45 -5.61 8.48 21.91
C HIS A 45 -6.90 7.71 22.18
N ILE A 46 -7.77 8.21 23.07
CA ILE A 46 -9.10 7.65 23.29
C ILE A 46 -9.92 7.78 22.00
N LEU A 47 -9.92 8.94 21.35
CA LEU A 47 -10.63 9.15 20.08
C LEU A 47 -10.06 8.24 18.97
N ILE A 48 -8.73 8.11 18.86
CA ILE A 48 -8.09 7.18 17.91
C ILE A 48 -8.55 5.73 18.17
N SER A 49 -8.59 5.29 19.42
CA SER A 49 -9.06 3.96 19.77
C SER A 49 -10.54 3.75 19.45
N LEU A 50 -11.39 4.77 19.64
CA LEU A 50 -12.79 4.71 19.24
C LEU A 50 -12.93 4.65 17.72
N THR A 51 -12.10 5.35 16.95
CA THR A 51 -12.04 5.20 15.49
C THR A 51 -11.62 3.79 15.09
N CYS A 52 -10.62 3.20 15.75
CA CYS A 52 -10.24 1.80 15.49
C CYS A 52 -11.38 0.82 15.82
N ILE A 53 -12.20 1.07 16.84
CA ILE A 53 -13.40 0.27 17.12
C ILE A 53 -14.41 0.43 15.99
N ALA A 54 -14.69 1.67 15.57
CA ALA A 54 -15.63 1.95 14.49
C ALA A 54 -15.18 1.28 13.16
N ASP A 55 -13.90 1.37 12.82
CA ASP A 55 -13.32 0.74 11.63
C ASP A 55 -13.36 -0.80 11.73
N LEU A 56 -13.10 -1.36 12.91
CA LEU A 56 -13.23 -2.80 13.15
C LEU A 56 -14.68 -3.26 12.92
N LEU A 57 -15.66 -2.57 13.50
CA LEU A 57 -17.07 -2.88 13.32
C LEU A 57 -17.50 -2.75 11.86
N HIS A 58 -17.07 -1.69 11.17
CA HIS A 58 -17.34 -1.49 9.75
C HIS A 58 -16.79 -2.65 8.91
N LEU A 59 -15.53 -3.04 9.12
CA LEU A 59 -14.90 -4.14 8.38
C LEU A 59 -15.58 -5.49 8.65
N CYS A 60 -16.20 -5.68 9.82
CA CYS A 60 -17.00 -6.88 10.09
C CYS A 60 -18.21 -7.03 9.14
N ALA A 61 -18.75 -5.93 8.57
CA ALA A 61 -19.82 -6.02 7.57
C ALA A 61 -19.40 -6.86 6.36
N GLN A 62 -18.12 -6.81 5.98
CA GLN A 62 -17.63 -7.50 4.81
C GLN A 62 -17.61 -9.02 4.99
N PHE A 63 -17.49 -9.52 6.22
CA PHE A 63 -17.63 -10.96 6.45
C PHE A 63 -19.04 -11.46 6.19
N VAL A 64 -20.06 -10.68 6.58
CA VAL A 64 -21.47 -11.00 6.27
C VAL A 64 -21.68 -11.01 4.75
N TYR A 65 -21.14 -10.00 4.05
CA TYR A 65 -21.17 -9.95 2.59
C TYR A 65 -20.47 -11.16 1.96
N CYS A 66 -19.26 -11.51 2.39
CA CYS A 66 -18.52 -12.66 1.86
C CYS A 66 -19.23 -13.99 2.11
N VAL A 67 -19.90 -14.17 3.26
CA VAL A 67 -20.70 -15.36 3.54
C VAL A 67 -21.87 -15.47 2.57
N HIS A 68 -22.59 -14.36 2.33
CA HIS A 68 -23.67 -14.35 1.35
C HIS A 68 -23.18 -14.61 -0.07
N LEU A 69 -22.08 -13.96 -0.44
CA LEU A 69 -21.50 -14.07 -1.77
C LEU A 69 -20.97 -15.49 -2.07
N PHE A 70 -20.15 -16.06 -1.17
CA PHE A 70 -19.54 -17.37 -1.39
C PHE A 70 -20.49 -18.54 -1.09
N GLY A 71 -21.49 -18.32 -0.25
CA GLY A 71 -22.50 -19.31 0.12
C GLY A 71 -23.71 -19.35 -0.82
N ASN A 72 -23.74 -18.52 -1.87
CA ASN A 72 -24.92 -18.31 -2.71
C ASN A 72 -26.19 -17.98 -1.90
N MET A 73 -26.05 -17.17 -0.85
CA MET A 73 -27.14 -16.83 0.04
C MET A 73 -27.64 -15.42 -0.23
N THR A 74 -28.94 -15.24 -0.18
CA THR A 74 -29.59 -13.94 -0.17
C THR A 74 -30.44 -13.80 1.07
N SER A 75 -30.79 -12.56 1.40
CA SER A 75 -31.77 -12.27 2.45
C SER A 75 -32.59 -11.06 2.05
N SER A 76 -33.76 -10.90 2.67
CA SER A 76 -34.53 -9.68 2.49
C SER A 76 -33.72 -8.47 2.98
N GLN A 77 -34.02 -7.30 2.42
CA GLN A 77 -33.37 -6.05 2.79
C GLN A 77 -33.45 -5.78 4.30
N ALA A 78 -34.62 -6.02 4.92
CA ALA A 78 -34.82 -5.87 6.35
C ALA A 78 -33.93 -6.84 7.18
N GLN A 79 -33.80 -8.10 6.77
CA GLN A 79 -32.91 -9.05 7.43
C GLN A 79 -31.44 -8.63 7.30
N CYS A 80 -31.05 -8.15 6.12
CA CYS A 80 -29.71 -7.60 5.92
C CYS A 80 -29.41 -6.41 6.84
N PHE A 81 -30.39 -5.50 7.02
CA PHE A 81 -30.27 -4.40 7.98
C PHE A 81 -30.03 -4.91 9.42
N TYR A 82 -30.77 -5.93 9.87
CA TYR A 82 -30.57 -6.51 11.21
C TYR A 82 -29.22 -7.20 11.35
N MET A 83 -28.75 -7.92 10.33
CA MET A 83 -27.41 -8.54 10.33
C MET A 83 -26.30 -7.48 10.41
N LEU A 84 -26.50 -6.33 9.77
CA LEU A 84 -25.51 -5.26 9.68
C LEU A 84 -25.70 -4.14 10.70
N ILE A 85 -26.66 -4.20 11.62
CA ILE A 85 -26.94 -3.10 12.55
C ILE A 85 -25.71 -2.70 13.39
N ILE A 86 -24.94 -3.69 13.85
CA ILE A 86 -23.69 -3.47 14.59
C ILE A 86 -22.61 -2.89 13.66
N PRO A 87 -22.28 -3.50 12.51
CA PRO A 87 -21.35 -2.89 11.56
C PRO A 87 -21.73 -1.47 11.08
N LEU A 88 -23.01 -1.21 10.89
CA LEU A 88 -23.55 0.11 10.50
C LEU A 88 -23.29 1.17 11.57
N SER A 89 -23.26 0.78 12.85
CA SER A 89 -22.82 1.70 13.91
C SER A 89 -21.37 2.14 13.74
N GLY A 90 -20.49 1.23 13.29
CA GLY A 90 -19.10 1.54 12.95
C GLY A 90 -18.99 2.47 11.74
N VAL A 91 -19.75 2.17 10.68
CA VAL A 91 -19.86 3.01 9.49
C VAL A 91 -20.30 4.43 9.87
N GLY A 92 -21.38 4.56 10.64
CA GLY A 92 -21.93 5.83 11.08
C GLY A 92 -20.98 6.64 11.98
N ALA A 93 -20.27 5.98 12.89
CA ALA A 93 -19.41 6.67 13.85
C ALA A 93 -18.06 7.12 13.26
N SER A 94 -17.55 6.44 12.23
CA SER A 94 -16.18 6.62 11.69
C SER A 94 -15.86 8.07 11.27
N GLY A 95 -16.64 8.65 10.36
CA GLY A 95 -16.48 10.02 9.88
C GLY A 95 -16.60 11.07 10.99
N PRO A 96 -17.69 11.08 11.79
CA PRO A 96 -17.83 11.96 12.94
C PRO A 96 -16.69 11.89 13.95
N LEU A 97 -16.15 10.70 14.23
CA LEU A 97 -15.00 10.53 15.13
C LEU A 97 -13.74 11.18 14.56
N ILE A 98 -13.53 11.10 13.25
CA ILE A 98 -12.42 11.80 12.58
C ILE A 98 -12.57 13.32 12.69
N LEU A 99 -13.79 13.83 12.53
CA LEU A 99 -14.06 15.25 12.75
C LEU A 99 -13.81 15.66 14.21
N ALA A 100 -14.26 14.86 15.18
CA ALA A 100 -14.01 15.09 16.60
C ALA A 100 -12.50 15.09 16.92
N MET A 101 -11.72 14.19 16.32
CA MET A 101 -10.25 14.24 16.41
C MET A 101 -9.68 15.54 15.84
N GLY A 102 -10.18 16.02 14.70
CA GLY A 102 -9.78 17.30 14.12
C GLY A 102 -10.06 18.48 15.05
N VAL A 103 -11.27 18.54 15.61
CA VAL A 103 -11.69 19.56 16.57
C VAL A 103 -10.82 19.52 17.83
N ASP A 104 -10.53 18.32 18.34
CA ASP A 104 -9.63 18.14 19.47
C ASP A 104 -8.21 18.69 19.20
N ARG A 105 -7.66 18.45 18.00
CA ARG A 105 -6.37 19.05 17.60
C ARG A 105 -6.47 20.57 17.43
N LEU A 106 -7.60 21.09 16.96
CA LEU A 106 -7.84 22.53 16.82
C LEU A 106 -7.89 23.23 18.18
N ILE A 107 -8.60 22.68 19.16
CA ILE A 107 -8.66 23.21 20.52
C ILE A 107 -7.26 23.19 21.14
N ALA A 108 -6.52 22.09 20.97
CA ALA A 108 -5.17 21.95 21.50
C ALA A 108 -4.17 22.99 20.93
N VAL A 109 -4.33 23.39 19.67
CA VAL A 109 -3.47 24.41 19.03
C VAL A 109 -3.92 25.83 19.34
N LYS A 110 -5.21 26.14 19.25
CA LYS A 110 -5.73 27.50 19.48
C LYS A 110 -5.72 27.90 20.95
N LEU A 111 -5.98 26.95 21.86
CA LEU A 111 -6.22 27.24 23.28
C LEU A 111 -5.41 26.29 24.18
N PRO A 112 -4.07 26.30 24.11
CA PRO A 112 -3.22 25.32 24.79
C PRO A 112 -3.42 25.28 26.32
N THR A 113 -3.62 26.44 26.97
CA THR A 113 -3.84 26.54 28.42
C THR A 113 -5.19 25.93 28.83
N LYS A 114 -6.26 26.26 28.11
CA LYS A 114 -7.59 25.69 28.36
C LYS A 114 -7.63 24.20 28.02
N TYR A 115 -6.97 23.79 26.94
CA TYR A 115 -6.85 22.38 26.58
C TYR A 115 -6.16 21.57 27.69
N ARG A 116 -5.15 22.13 28.37
CA ARG A 116 -4.52 21.48 29.52
C ARG A 116 -5.47 21.32 30.71
N GLN A 117 -6.31 22.33 31.00
CA GLN A 117 -7.37 22.22 32.02
C GLN A 117 -8.43 21.17 31.63
N LEU A 118 -8.82 21.11 30.35
CA LEU A 118 -9.73 20.09 29.83
C LEU A 118 -9.14 18.67 29.89
N GLN A 119 -7.81 18.53 29.87
CA GLN A 119 -7.13 17.26 30.07
C GLN A 119 -7.16 16.78 31.52
N ASP A 120 -7.23 17.69 32.50
CA ASP A 120 -7.37 17.33 33.91
C ASP A 120 -8.73 16.65 34.17
N GLU A 121 -9.78 17.09 33.45
CA GLU A 121 -11.13 16.51 33.46
C GLU A 121 -11.47 15.77 32.14
N ALA A 122 -10.54 14.94 31.67
CA ALA A 122 -10.61 14.28 30.36
C ALA A 122 -11.92 13.51 30.08
N LYS A 123 -12.61 13.01 31.11
CA LYS A 123 -13.86 12.24 30.98
C LYS A 123 -14.99 13.08 30.39
N TYR A 124 -15.24 14.26 30.96
CA TYR A 124 -16.32 15.15 30.52
C TYR A 124 -16.00 15.76 29.15
N TYR A 125 -14.73 16.08 28.90
CA TYR A 125 -14.29 16.57 27.60
C TYR A 125 -14.51 15.54 26.49
N ILE A 126 -14.13 14.27 26.71
CA ILE A 126 -14.38 13.20 25.76
C ILE A 126 -15.87 12.95 25.58
N PHE A 127 -16.66 12.94 26.66
CA PHE A 127 -18.11 12.79 26.55
C PHE A 127 -18.72 13.86 25.64
N GLY A 128 -18.30 15.13 25.79
CA GLY A 128 -18.71 16.22 24.91
C GLY A 128 -18.32 15.99 23.44
N GLN A 129 -17.11 15.50 23.17
CA GLN A 129 -16.64 15.18 21.81
C GLN A 129 -17.42 14.01 21.17
N LEU A 130 -17.98 13.10 21.98
CA LEU A 130 -18.72 11.93 21.51
C LEU A 130 -20.21 12.19 21.25
N VAL A 131 -20.75 13.33 21.68
CA VAL A 131 -22.16 13.68 21.44
C VAL A 131 -22.50 13.62 19.95
N PHE A 132 -21.71 14.29 19.10
CA PHE A 132 -21.98 14.33 17.66
C PHE A 132 -21.86 12.94 16.99
N PRO A 133 -20.77 12.16 17.17
CA PRO A 133 -20.70 10.79 16.66
C PRO A 133 -21.84 9.87 17.09
N ILE A 134 -22.23 9.93 18.37
CA ILE A 134 -23.32 9.09 18.91
C ILE A 134 -24.65 9.49 18.29
N VAL A 135 -25.00 10.78 18.33
CA VAL A 135 -26.28 11.27 17.80
C VAL A 135 -26.40 11.00 16.30
N TYR A 136 -25.35 11.27 15.52
CA TYR A 136 -25.35 10.99 14.08
C TYR A 136 -25.57 9.50 13.79
N THR A 137 -24.87 8.63 14.52
CA THR A 137 -25.01 7.18 14.35
C THR A 137 -26.42 6.70 14.70
N LEU A 138 -27.00 7.21 15.79
CA LEU A 138 -28.38 6.89 16.19
C LEU A 138 -29.40 7.36 15.14
N VAL A 139 -29.23 8.57 14.59
CA VAL A 139 -30.09 9.08 13.52
C VAL A 139 -29.98 8.20 12.28
N LEU A 140 -28.77 7.81 11.87
CA LEU A 140 -28.56 6.92 10.73
C LEU A 140 -29.24 5.56 10.92
N LEU A 141 -29.06 4.94 12.10
CA LEU A 141 -29.69 3.65 12.43
C LEU A 141 -31.21 3.76 12.51
N TYR A 142 -31.74 4.86 13.06
CA TYR A 142 -33.17 5.14 13.09
C TYR A 142 -33.74 5.28 11.67
N TYR A 143 -33.08 6.05 10.79
CA TYR A 143 -33.48 6.18 9.39
C TYR A 143 -33.46 4.83 8.68
N GLY A 144 -32.37 4.06 8.84
CA GLY A 144 -32.26 2.71 8.27
C GLY A 144 -33.37 1.77 8.76
N PHE A 145 -33.72 1.82 10.05
CA PHE A 145 -34.82 1.03 10.60
C PHE A 145 -36.17 1.49 10.08
N HIS A 146 -36.44 2.80 10.07
CA HIS A 146 -37.74 3.36 9.71
C HIS A 146 -38.08 3.14 8.22
N TYR A 147 -37.10 3.30 7.33
CA TYR A 147 -37.26 3.16 5.88
C TYR A 147 -36.83 1.79 5.34
N ARG A 148 -36.63 0.79 6.19
CA ARG A 148 -36.32 -0.57 5.74
C ARG A 148 -37.46 -1.12 4.88
N ILE A 149 -37.10 -1.86 3.84
CA ILE A 149 -38.07 -2.48 2.94
C ILE A 149 -38.44 -3.84 3.52
N VAL A 150 -39.70 -3.98 3.94
CA VAL A 150 -40.27 -5.25 4.45
C VAL A 150 -40.94 -5.97 3.28
N ASP A 151 -40.16 -6.24 2.26
CA ASP A 151 -40.55 -7.05 1.11
C ASP A 151 -39.70 -8.33 1.11
N GLU A 152 -40.36 -9.48 1.24
CA GLU A 152 -39.69 -10.79 1.25
C GLU A 152 -39.25 -11.22 -0.15
N GLU A 153 -39.81 -10.64 -1.21
CA GLU A 153 -39.41 -10.93 -2.60
C GLU A 153 -38.11 -10.21 -2.98
N LEU A 154 -37.79 -9.09 -2.32
CA LEU A 154 -36.54 -8.35 -2.52
C LEU A 154 -35.35 -9.04 -1.86
N GLN A 155 -34.72 -9.95 -2.60
CA GLN A 155 -33.55 -10.71 -2.15
C GLN A 155 -32.23 -10.02 -2.51
N VAL A 156 -31.38 -9.78 -1.50
CA VAL A 156 -30.07 -9.12 -1.67
C VAL A 156 -28.92 -9.92 -1.06
N ALA A 157 -27.75 -9.86 -1.69
CA ALA A 157 -26.49 -10.26 -1.08
C ALA A 157 -26.09 -9.19 -0.06
N CYS A 158 -26.05 -9.52 1.23
CA CYS A 158 -26.07 -8.51 2.26
C CYS A 158 -24.78 -7.68 2.30
N ALA A 159 -24.88 -6.40 1.93
CA ALA A 159 -23.79 -5.44 1.94
C ALA A 159 -24.26 -4.11 2.54
N VAL A 160 -23.32 -3.28 3.02
CA VAL A 160 -23.64 -2.01 3.69
C VAL A 160 -24.56 -1.09 2.86
N PRO A 161 -24.32 -0.82 1.56
CA PRO A 161 -25.23 -0.01 0.75
C PRO A 161 -26.64 -0.61 0.64
N LEU A 162 -26.71 -1.95 0.58
CA LEU A 162 -27.96 -2.69 0.43
C LEU A 162 -28.76 -2.76 1.74
N ALA A 163 -28.10 -2.70 2.90
CA ALA A 163 -28.77 -2.55 4.18
C ALA A 163 -29.40 -1.16 4.40
N LEU A 164 -29.00 -0.15 3.63
CA LEU A 164 -29.51 1.23 3.73
C LEU A 164 -30.27 1.69 2.49
N MET A 165 -30.73 0.78 1.62
CA MET A 165 -31.32 1.10 0.31
C MET A 165 -32.31 2.27 0.33
N GLY A 166 -32.24 3.11 -0.71
CA GLY A 166 -33.11 4.26 -0.90
C GLY A 166 -32.69 5.46 -0.06
N THR A 167 -33.66 6.11 0.60
CA THR A 167 -33.47 7.37 1.33
C THR A 167 -32.39 7.31 2.42
N PRO A 168 -32.24 6.24 3.23
CA PRO A 168 -31.18 6.17 4.25
C PRO A 168 -29.76 6.21 3.67
N PHE A 169 -29.53 5.55 2.52
CA PHE A 169 -28.22 5.54 1.86
C PHE A 169 -27.89 6.90 1.23
N GLN A 170 -28.89 7.59 0.68
CA GLN A 170 -28.73 8.97 0.20
C GLN A 170 -28.42 9.93 1.34
N PHE A 171 -29.19 9.85 2.44
CA PHE A 171 -28.92 10.62 3.65
C PHE A 171 -27.47 10.42 4.10
N PHE A 172 -27.06 9.15 4.27
CA PHE A 172 -25.68 8.80 4.64
C PHE A 172 -24.64 9.38 3.68
N THR A 173 -24.88 9.29 2.37
CA THR A 173 -23.93 9.77 1.35
C THR A 173 -23.74 11.28 1.43
N TYR A 174 -24.84 12.05 1.46
CA TYR A 174 -24.77 13.51 1.51
C TYR A 174 -24.25 14.03 2.85
N SER A 175 -24.71 13.47 3.96
CA SER A 175 -24.24 13.87 5.28
C SER A 175 -22.76 13.51 5.48
N SER A 176 -22.31 12.36 4.96
CA SER A 176 -20.89 11.98 4.99
C SER A 176 -20.04 12.92 4.15
N ALA A 177 -20.49 13.32 2.96
CA ALA A 177 -19.79 14.31 2.13
C ALA A 177 -19.61 15.64 2.89
N LEU A 178 -20.65 16.11 3.58
CA LEU A 178 -20.57 17.31 4.42
C LEU A 178 -19.58 17.13 5.59
N ILE A 179 -19.62 15.99 6.29
CA ILE A 179 -18.69 15.69 7.40
C ILE A 179 -17.24 15.72 6.89
N TYR A 180 -16.95 15.07 5.76
CA TYR A 180 -15.59 15.04 5.22
C TYR A 180 -15.12 16.39 4.70
N PHE A 181 -16.01 17.21 4.15
CA PHE A 181 -15.71 18.60 3.85
C PHE A 181 -15.31 19.38 5.13
N LEU A 182 -16.07 19.23 6.22
CA LEU A 182 -15.72 19.84 7.50
C LEU A 182 -14.39 19.32 8.06
N VAL A 183 -14.09 18.02 7.89
CA VAL A 183 -12.79 17.44 8.24
C VAL A 183 -11.66 18.17 7.50
N VAL A 184 -11.78 18.35 6.18
CA VAL A 184 -10.77 19.07 5.38
C VAL A 184 -10.58 20.50 5.90
N VAL A 185 -11.68 21.23 6.16
CA VAL A 185 -11.63 22.60 6.68
C VAL A 185 -10.92 22.64 8.04
N VAL A 186 -11.35 21.81 8.99
CA VAL A 186 -10.78 21.78 10.35
C VAL A 186 -9.31 21.40 10.30
N TYR A 187 -8.94 20.33 9.61
CA TYR A 187 -7.54 19.91 9.51
C TYR A 187 -6.65 20.90 8.77
N GLY A 188 -7.19 21.59 7.75
CA GLY A 188 -6.50 22.69 7.07
C GLY A 188 -6.19 23.86 8.01
N ILE A 189 -7.17 24.27 8.82
CA ILE A 189 -6.97 25.30 9.87
C ILE A 189 -5.93 24.84 10.88
N VAL A 190 -6.02 23.59 11.37
CA VAL A 190 -5.03 23.07 12.34
C VAL A 190 -3.64 23.04 11.73
N TYR A 191 -3.47 22.58 10.49
CA TYR A 191 -2.19 22.55 9.81
C TYR A 191 -1.56 23.94 9.72
N TYR A 192 -2.33 24.94 9.30
CA TYR A 192 -1.87 26.32 9.21
C TYR A 192 -1.43 26.87 10.57
N LEU A 193 -2.27 26.72 11.59
CA LEU A 193 -1.96 27.20 12.95
C LEU A 193 -0.78 26.46 13.58
N LEU A 194 -0.66 25.16 13.32
CA LEU A 194 0.44 24.34 13.81
C LEU A 194 1.79 24.73 13.18
N LYS A 195 1.78 25.14 11.90
CA LYS A 195 2.95 25.67 11.20
C LYS A 195 3.43 26.98 11.83
N ALA A 196 2.51 27.86 12.22
CA ALA A 196 2.81 29.11 12.93
C ALA A 196 3.16 28.92 14.43
N SER A 197 2.76 27.82 15.05
CA SER A 197 2.96 27.59 16.49
C SER A 197 4.36 27.07 16.88
N SER A 198 4.82 27.43 18.07
CA SER A 198 5.99 26.85 18.76
C SER A 198 5.69 25.49 19.44
N ALA A 199 4.65 24.77 18.97
CA ALA A 199 4.22 23.51 19.57
C ALA A 199 5.33 22.44 19.59
N SER A 200 5.32 21.59 20.62
CA SER A 200 6.35 20.57 20.83
C SER A 200 6.51 19.61 19.64
N LYS A 201 7.74 19.13 19.40
CA LYS A 201 8.04 18.14 18.35
C LYS A 201 7.18 16.88 18.46
N ARG A 202 6.84 16.47 19.69
CA ARG A 202 5.93 15.35 20.00
C ARG A 202 4.52 15.59 19.45
N PHE A 203 3.97 16.77 19.73
CA PHE A 203 2.62 17.16 19.28
C PHE A 203 2.54 17.24 17.74
N LYS A 204 3.54 17.86 17.10
CA LYS A 204 3.62 17.94 15.63
C LYS A 204 3.74 16.56 14.98
N SER A 205 4.44 15.61 15.62
CA SER A 205 4.57 14.23 15.12
C SER A 205 3.26 13.46 15.17
N VAL A 206 2.50 13.56 16.27
CA VAL A 206 1.19 12.92 16.41
C VAL A 206 0.19 13.50 15.41
N PHE A 207 0.18 14.83 15.25
CA PHE A 207 -0.67 15.48 14.26
C PHE A 207 -0.35 15.03 12.82
N ARG A 208 0.94 14.87 12.48
CA ARG A 208 1.36 14.36 11.16
C ARG A 208 0.89 12.93 10.90
N SER A 209 0.96 12.02 11.87
CA SER A 209 0.38 10.67 11.69
C SER A 209 -1.11 10.73 11.43
N ILE A 210 -1.84 11.56 12.19
CA ILE A 210 -3.29 11.72 12.03
C ILE A 210 -3.61 12.33 10.67
N MET A 211 -2.86 13.34 10.22
CA MET A 211 -3.07 13.97 8.92
C MET A 211 -2.87 13.00 7.75
N VAL A 212 -1.88 12.11 7.83
CA VAL A 212 -1.67 11.08 6.80
C VAL A 212 -2.82 10.07 6.84
N THR A 213 -3.21 9.55 8.01
CA THR A 213 -4.38 8.68 8.14
C THR A 213 -5.64 9.34 7.58
N VAL A 214 -5.90 10.59 7.96
CA VAL A 214 -7.05 11.37 7.47
C VAL A 214 -6.97 11.61 5.97
N GLY A 215 -5.79 11.83 5.40
CA GLY A 215 -5.62 11.94 3.94
C GLY A 215 -6.02 10.66 3.20
N PHE A 216 -5.61 9.49 3.70
CA PHE A 216 -6.03 8.19 3.14
C PHE A 216 -7.53 7.96 3.28
N VAL A 217 -8.09 8.29 4.44
CA VAL A 217 -9.53 8.14 4.71
C VAL A 217 -10.36 9.10 3.85
N LEU A 218 -9.92 10.36 3.71
CA LEU A 218 -10.55 11.34 2.83
C LEU A 218 -10.51 10.89 1.37
N PHE A 219 -9.36 10.40 0.89
CA PHE A 219 -9.25 9.89 -0.47
C PHE A 219 -10.22 8.72 -0.72
N GLY A 220 -10.32 7.79 0.23
CA GLY A 220 -11.28 6.69 0.17
C GLY A 220 -12.72 7.19 0.10
N TRP A 221 -13.16 7.97 1.09
CA TRP A 221 -14.56 8.40 1.18
C TRP A 221 -14.98 9.40 0.11
N VAL A 222 -14.09 10.27 -0.36
CA VAL A 222 -14.37 11.14 -1.52
C VAL A 222 -14.60 10.29 -2.76
N THR A 223 -13.77 9.29 -3.01
CA THR A 223 -13.95 8.36 -4.13
C THR A 223 -15.30 7.63 -4.00
N THR A 224 -15.60 7.06 -2.84
CA THR A 224 -16.85 6.34 -2.60
C THR A 224 -18.09 7.22 -2.71
N THR A 225 -18.11 8.39 -2.07
CA THR A 225 -19.28 9.29 -2.11
C THR A 225 -19.53 9.84 -3.51
N LEU A 226 -18.47 10.20 -4.24
CA LEU A 226 -18.57 10.65 -5.62
C LEU A 226 -19.09 9.52 -6.53
N THR A 227 -18.50 8.32 -6.45
CA THR A 227 -18.97 7.19 -7.27
C THR A 227 -20.39 6.78 -6.90
N ASN A 228 -20.77 6.78 -5.62
CA ASN A 228 -22.14 6.47 -5.21
C ASN A 228 -23.13 7.46 -5.80
N THR A 229 -22.83 8.77 -5.73
CA THR A 229 -23.70 9.81 -6.28
C THR A 229 -23.80 9.70 -7.80
N LEU A 230 -22.66 9.56 -8.49
CA LEU A 230 -22.61 9.47 -9.94
C LEU A 230 -23.19 8.15 -10.48
N SER A 231 -23.16 7.06 -9.71
CA SER A 231 -23.65 5.76 -10.16
C SER A 231 -25.13 5.79 -10.57
N TYR A 232 -25.95 6.61 -9.90
CA TYR A 232 -27.38 6.76 -10.23
C TYR A 232 -27.62 7.68 -11.43
N GLU A 233 -26.69 8.60 -11.72
CA GLU A 233 -26.77 9.53 -12.86
C GLU A 233 -26.21 8.92 -14.15
N ILE A 234 -25.21 8.03 -14.04
CA ILE A 234 -24.50 7.44 -15.17
C ILE A 234 -25.25 6.25 -15.77
N THR A 235 -25.98 5.49 -14.95
CA THR A 235 -26.64 4.27 -15.42
C THR A 235 -27.97 4.03 -14.71
N SER A 236 -28.99 3.69 -15.49
CA SER A 236 -30.29 3.22 -14.98
C SER A 236 -30.29 1.72 -14.65
N VAL A 237 -29.21 1.00 -14.98
CA VAL A 237 -29.07 -0.43 -14.71
C VAL A 237 -28.62 -0.64 -13.27
N ALA A 238 -29.52 -1.17 -12.44
CA ALA A 238 -29.28 -1.38 -11.01
C ALA A 238 -28.03 -2.22 -10.72
N PHE A 239 -27.78 -3.27 -11.51
CA PHE A 239 -26.59 -4.11 -11.38
C PHE A 239 -25.30 -3.33 -11.61
N THR A 240 -25.24 -2.51 -12.67
CA THR A 240 -24.06 -1.70 -12.99
C THR A 240 -23.80 -0.63 -11.94
N ALA A 241 -24.86 0.04 -11.46
CA ALA A 241 -24.75 1.02 -10.37
C ALA A 241 -24.22 0.36 -9.07
N GLN A 242 -24.75 -0.81 -8.70
CA GLN A 242 -24.28 -1.57 -7.54
C GLN A 242 -22.83 -2.02 -7.69
N LEU A 243 -22.44 -2.47 -8.89
CA LEU A 243 -21.06 -2.86 -9.17
C LEU A 243 -20.11 -1.67 -8.99
N MET A 244 -20.46 -0.49 -9.53
CA MET A 244 -19.68 0.75 -9.35
C MET A 244 -19.52 1.11 -7.87
N GLN A 245 -20.60 1.02 -7.08
CA GLN A 245 -20.58 1.30 -5.65
C GLN A 245 -19.69 0.32 -4.88
N MET A 246 -19.74 -0.97 -5.21
CA MET A 246 -18.88 -1.99 -4.61
C MET A 246 -17.39 -1.74 -4.92
N TYR A 247 -17.05 -1.44 -6.17
CA TYR A 247 -15.67 -1.11 -6.54
C TYR A 247 -15.17 0.16 -5.86
N ALA A 248 -16.02 1.18 -5.72
CA ALA A 248 -15.66 2.40 -4.98
C ALA A 248 -15.35 2.11 -3.50
N GLY A 249 -16.03 1.11 -2.93
CA GLY A 249 -15.83 0.64 -1.55
C GLY A 249 -14.44 0.04 -1.29
N ILE A 250 -13.67 -0.35 -2.30
CA ILE A 250 -12.29 -0.87 -2.14
C ILE A 250 -11.43 0.14 -1.37
N THR A 251 -11.47 1.40 -1.79
CA THR A 251 -10.60 2.46 -1.27
C THR A 251 -10.86 2.77 0.20
N VAL A 252 -12.14 2.83 0.61
CA VAL A 252 -12.54 3.04 2.00
C VAL A 252 -12.17 1.85 2.88
N ASN A 253 -12.43 0.63 2.42
CA ASN A 253 -12.11 -0.57 3.18
C ASN A 253 -10.58 -0.73 3.36
N PHE A 254 -9.80 -0.40 2.33
CA PHE A 254 -8.34 -0.36 2.41
C PHE A 254 -7.86 0.70 3.41
N ALA A 255 -8.43 1.91 3.37
CA ALA A 255 -8.10 2.97 4.32
C ALA A 255 -8.36 2.52 5.78
N ALA A 256 -9.53 1.94 6.06
CA ALA A 256 -9.88 1.40 7.37
C ALA A 256 -8.93 0.28 7.85
N ALA A 257 -8.40 -0.54 6.93
CA ALA A 257 -7.44 -1.60 7.25
C ALA A 257 -6.01 -1.07 7.46
N SER A 258 -5.68 0.12 6.93
CA SER A 258 -4.31 0.64 6.89
C SER A 258 -3.80 1.24 8.22
N ASN A 259 -4.69 1.51 9.17
CA ASN A 259 -4.40 2.24 10.42
C ASN A 259 -3.15 1.72 11.15
N VAL A 260 -3.06 0.40 11.38
CA VAL A 260 -1.94 -0.20 12.13
C VAL A 260 -0.59 0.07 11.47
N PHE A 261 -0.55 0.05 10.14
CA PHE A 261 0.68 0.28 9.38
C PHE A 261 1.09 1.75 9.43
N ILE A 262 0.12 2.67 9.29
CA ILE A 262 0.37 4.12 9.35
C ILE A 262 0.86 4.52 10.74
N PHE A 263 0.18 4.07 11.80
CA PHE A 263 0.57 4.37 13.18
C PHE A 263 1.91 3.73 13.56
N TYR A 264 2.19 2.51 13.10
CA TYR A 264 3.51 1.90 13.28
C TYR A 264 4.61 2.67 12.53
N ALA A 265 4.36 3.13 11.31
CA ALA A 265 5.35 3.82 10.48
C ALA A 265 5.65 5.25 10.96
N ILE A 266 4.63 5.99 11.40
CA ILE A 266 4.75 7.43 11.68
C ILE A 266 4.80 7.70 13.19
N ASN A 267 3.97 7.04 14.00
CA ASN A 267 3.88 7.33 15.43
C ASN A 267 4.87 6.48 16.24
N SER A 268 5.93 7.11 16.75
CA SER A 268 6.96 6.43 17.54
C SER A 268 6.41 5.77 18.81
N GLU A 269 5.36 6.29 19.44
CA GLU A 269 4.81 5.72 20.67
C GLU A 269 4.08 4.42 20.40
N TYR A 270 3.20 4.40 19.39
CA TYR A 270 2.55 3.16 18.95
C TYR A 270 3.57 2.14 18.47
N ARG A 271 4.55 2.55 17.67
CA ARG A 271 5.62 1.67 17.19
C ARG A 271 6.39 0.99 18.32
N GLU A 272 6.78 1.71 19.38
CA GLU A 272 7.50 1.09 20.49
C GLU A 272 6.62 0.12 21.29
N VAL A 273 5.32 0.41 21.42
CA VAL A 273 4.37 -0.53 22.06
C VAL A 273 4.16 -1.78 21.20
N ILE A 274 3.94 -1.62 19.90
CA ILE A 274 3.81 -2.73 18.94
C ILE A 274 5.07 -3.58 18.96
N LYS A 275 6.26 -2.96 18.88
CA LYS A 275 7.54 -3.67 19.01
C LYS A 275 7.66 -4.42 20.34
N SER A 276 7.17 -3.84 21.45
CA SER A 276 7.16 -4.52 22.75
C SER A 276 6.17 -5.68 22.81
N LEU A 277 5.04 -5.61 22.10
CA LEU A 277 4.09 -6.71 21.94
C LEU A 277 4.73 -7.90 21.19
N PHE A 278 5.61 -7.60 20.24
CA PHE A 278 6.31 -8.60 19.41
C PHE A 278 7.79 -8.80 19.80
N GLY A 279 8.20 -8.40 21.01
CA GLY A 279 9.51 -8.73 21.60
C GLY A 279 10.77 -8.06 20.99
N CYS A 280 10.64 -6.97 20.23
CA CYS A 280 11.78 -6.26 19.61
C CYS A 280 12.10 -4.93 20.34
N ARG A 281 13.36 -4.64 20.72
CA ARG A 281 13.77 -3.36 21.38
C ARG A 281 14.58 -2.41 20.46
N SER A 282 14.20 -1.11 20.47
CA SER A 282 15.00 0.14 20.24
C SER A 282 15.56 0.42 18.82
N LYS A 283 15.79 1.64 18.26
CA LYS A 283 15.61 3.11 18.54
C LYS A 283 15.60 3.82 17.15
N ALA A 284 14.86 4.92 16.92
CA ALA A 284 14.79 5.60 15.60
C ALA A 284 14.72 7.14 15.66
N LYS A 285 15.24 7.85 14.63
CA LYS A 285 14.84 9.22 14.19
C LYS A 285 15.19 9.50 12.70
N SER A 286 14.25 10.06 11.92
CA SER A 286 14.51 10.85 10.68
C SER A 286 13.35 11.84 10.33
N PRO A 287 13.59 12.89 9.49
CA PRO A 287 12.69 14.02 9.15
C PRO A 287 11.95 13.89 7.77
N ALA A 288 11.27 14.96 7.31
CA ALA A 288 10.26 15.02 6.21
C ALA A 288 10.46 16.18 5.20
N PHE A 289 9.96 16.06 3.96
CA PHE A 289 9.93 17.06 2.86
C PHE A 289 8.59 17.02 2.06
N GLU A 290 8.22 18.12 1.38
CA GLU A 290 6.90 18.51 0.77
C GLU A 290 6.90 18.52 -0.79
N ALA A 291 5.73 18.46 -1.45
CA ALA A 291 5.55 18.66 -2.91
C ALA A 291 4.19 19.33 -3.27
N SER A 292 4.11 19.95 -4.46
CA SER A 292 2.99 20.78 -4.98
C SER A 292 2.63 20.52 -6.46
N SER A 293 1.35 20.14 -6.68
CA SER A 293 0.28 20.66 -7.58
C SER A 293 0.38 20.85 -9.12
N THR A 294 -0.60 20.25 -9.82
CA THR A 294 -1.00 20.46 -11.24
C THR A 294 -2.54 20.33 -11.35
N MET A 295 -3.25 21.11 -12.20
CA MET A 295 -4.60 20.72 -12.68
C MET A 295 -5.10 21.55 -13.89
N LYS A 296 -5.45 20.86 -14.99
CA LYS A 296 -6.60 21.10 -15.90
C LYS A 296 -6.52 20.15 -17.11
N MET A 297 -7.59 19.39 -17.39
CA MET A 297 -8.07 18.84 -18.69
C MET A 297 -8.77 17.48 -18.51
N PHE A 298 -10.10 17.44 -18.35
CA PHE A 298 -10.92 16.21 -18.33
C PHE A 298 -12.38 16.55 -18.71
N GLU A 299 -12.79 16.30 -19.95
CA GLU A 299 -14.19 16.46 -20.37
C GLU A 299 -14.78 15.21 -21.09
N ASP A 300 -13.98 14.22 -21.51
CA ASP A 300 -14.47 13.10 -22.36
C ASP A 300 -14.15 11.65 -21.87
N VAL A 301 -13.98 11.41 -20.57
CA VAL A 301 -13.52 10.09 -20.03
C VAL A 301 -14.67 9.24 -19.45
N HIS A 302 -14.71 7.94 -19.77
CA HIS A 302 -15.70 7.00 -19.24
C HIS A 302 -15.57 6.87 -17.69
N PRO A 303 -16.66 6.94 -16.89
CA PRO A 303 -16.57 7.26 -15.46
C PRO A 303 -15.80 6.27 -14.56
N TRP A 304 -15.76 4.98 -14.89
CA TRP A 304 -15.01 3.97 -14.13
C TRP A 304 -13.49 4.05 -14.36
N MET A 305 -13.05 4.71 -15.43
CA MET A 305 -11.63 4.85 -15.78
C MET A 305 -10.98 6.04 -15.07
N ILE A 306 -11.78 6.96 -14.53
CA ILE A 306 -11.32 8.20 -13.90
C ILE A 306 -10.48 7.92 -12.64
N PRO A 307 -10.91 7.09 -11.66
CA PRO A 307 -10.10 6.82 -10.46
C PRO A 307 -8.78 6.14 -10.77
N LEU A 308 -8.79 5.21 -11.74
CA LEU A 308 -7.60 4.51 -12.21
C LEU A 308 -6.62 5.48 -12.89
N THR A 309 -7.13 6.39 -13.71
CA THR A 309 -6.34 7.42 -14.38
C THR A 309 -5.68 8.36 -13.38
N PHE A 310 -6.41 8.83 -12.36
CA PHE A 310 -5.84 9.66 -11.30
C PHE A 310 -4.77 8.92 -10.48
N PHE A 311 -5.02 7.64 -10.17
CA PHE A 311 -4.01 6.81 -9.50
C PHE A 311 -2.72 6.76 -10.31
N TYR A 312 -2.79 6.42 -11.60
CA TYR A 312 -1.59 6.31 -12.43
C TYR A 312 -0.90 7.67 -12.67
N LEU A 313 -1.66 8.77 -12.82
CA LEU A 313 -1.11 10.12 -12.92
C LEU A 313 -0.31 10.54 -11.68
N ILE A 314 -0.68 10.06 -10.49
CA ILE A 314 0.03 10.34 -9.25
C ILE A 314 1.20 9.38 -9.04
N ILE A 315 1.00 8.09 -9.30
CA ILE A 315 2.00 7.07 -8.98
C ILE A 315 3.22 7.13 -9.92
N ILE A 316 3.03 7.55 -11.18
CA ILE A 316 4.12 7.62 -12.15
C ILE A 316 5.21 8.62 -11.71
N PRO A 317 4.88 9.91 -11.42
CA PRO A 317 5.88 10.86 -10.91
C PRO A 317 6.56 10.38 -9.63
N ILE A 318 5.81 9.78 -8.70
CA ILE A 318 6.37 9.25 -7.44
C ILE A 318 7.36 8.12 -7.74
N GLY A 319 7.00 7.17 -8.60
CA GLY A 319 7.85 6.04 -8.95
C GLY A 319 9.11 6.46 -9.69
N VAL A 320 9.00 7.37 -10.66
CA VAL A 320 10.16 7.92 -11.38
C VAL A 320 11.09 8.66 -10.43
N PHE A 321 10.55 9.53 -9.56
CA PHE A 321 11.34 10.28 -8.59
C PHE A 321 12.04 9.34 -7.59
N SER A 322 11.29 8.40 -7.01
CA SER A 322 11.76 7.41 -6.04
C SER A 322 12.94 6.61 -6.59
N ASN A 323 12.80 6.04 -7.78
CA ASN A 323 13.84 5.23 -8.40
C ASN A 323 15.04 6.06 -8.88
N SER A 324 14.80 7.29 -9.37
CA SER A 324 15.86 8.21 -9.79
C SER A 324 16.76 8.62 -8.62
N VAL A 325 16.19 8.97 -7.46
CA VAL A 325 16.98 9.31 -6.25
C VAL A 325 17.80 8.11 -5.77
N MET A 326 17.24 6.89 -5.83
CA MET A 326 17.96 5.66 -5.48
C MET A 326 19.18 5.42 -6.37
N ILE A 327 19.03 5.63 -7.69
CA ILE A 327 20.13 5.53 -8.65
C ILE A 327 21.17 6.64 -8.40
N ILE A 328 20.74 7.87 -8.13
CA ILE A 328 21.65 8.97 -7.79
C ILE A 328 22.46 8.64 -6.53
N CYS A 329 21.83 8.06 -5.50
CA CYS A 329 22.53 7.66 -4.27
C CYS A 329 23.68 6.68 -4.56
N PHE A 330 23.48 5.71 -5.47
CA PHE A 330 24.52 4.77 -5.90
C PHE A 330 25.74 5.48 -6.51
N PHE A 331 25.52 6.48 -7.36
CA PHE A 331 26.62 7.22 -7.99
C PHE A 331 27.33 8.15 -7.01
N VAL A 332 26.58 8.78 -6.10
CA VAL A 332 27.10 9.77 -5.15
C VAL A 332 27.88 9.12 -4.01
N ASN A 333 27.40 8.01 -3.45
CA ASN A 333 28.05 7.37 -2.30
C ASN A 333 28.86 6.15 -2.73
N PRO A 334 30.22 6.19 -2.68
CA PRO A 334 31.06 5.06 -3.04
C PRO A 334 30.86 3.82 -2.15
N ARG A 335 30.27 3.98 -0.95
CA ARG A 335 29.92 2.85 -0.06
C ARG A 335 28.74 2.04 -0.57
N LEU A 336 27.93 2.60 -1.48
CA LEU A 336 26.80 1.93 -2.12
C LEU A 336 27.22 1.25 -3.43
N ARG A 337 28.46 0.76 -3.57
CA ARG A 337 28.98 0.15 -4.82
C ARG A 337 29.36 -1.33 -4.69
N SER A 338 28.76 -2.05 -3.75
CA SER A 338 28.89 -3.51 -3.68
C SER A 338 28.01 -4.20 -4.74
N PRO A 339 28.25 -5.49 -5.06
CA PRO A 339 27.42 -6.26 -6.01
C PRO A 339 25.92 -6.18 -5.74
N PHE A 340 25.51 -6.29 -4.48
CA PHE A 340 24.12 -6.07 -4.07
C PHE A 340 23.58 -4.71 -4.53
N HIS A 341 24.35 -3.63 -4.34
CA HIS A 341 23.90 -2.30 -4.73
C HIS A 341 23.86 -2.12 -6.24
N ILE A 342 24.72 -2.82 -6.99
CA ILE A 342 24.67 -2.84 -8.45
C ILE A 342 23.37 -3.50 -8.91
N LEU A 343 23.05 -4.70 -8.39
CA LEU A 343 21.80 -5.40 -8.70
C LEU A 343 20.57 -4.58 -8.28
N LEU A 344 20.61 -3.93 -7.12
CA LEU A 344 19.55 -3.05 -6.65
C LEU A 344 19.36 -1.83 -7.56
N THR A 345 20.46 -1.22 -8.02
CA THR A 345 20.40 -0.07 -8.93
C THR A 345 19.80 -0.47 -10.28
N LEU A 346 20.15 -1.65 -10.79
CA LEU A 346 19.53 -2.22 -12.00
C LEU A 346 18.03 -2.52 -11.79
N THR A 347 17.65 -2.96 -10.59
CA THR A 347 16.23 -3.15 -10.23
C THR A 347 15.49 -1.81 -10.23
N CYS A 348 16.04 -0.77 -9.60
CA CYS A 348 15.45 0.57 -9.61
C CYS A 348 15.37 1.17 -11.03
N LEU A 349 16.35 0.88 -11.89
CA LEU A 349 16.31 1.28 -13.29
C LEU A 349 15.16 0.57 -14.04
N ALA A 350 15.02 -0.75 -13.84
CA ALA A 350 13.95 -1.55 -14.40
C ALA A 350 12.56 -1.06 -13.93
N ASP A 351 12.41 -0.81 -12.63
CA ASP A 351 11.20 -0.25 -12.03
C ASP A 351 10.86 1.14 -12.60
N GLY A 352 11.87 2.01 -12.77
CA GLY A 352 11.70 3.32 -13.39
C GLY A 352 11.22 3.24 -14.84
N ILE A 353 11.82 2.35 -15.64
CA ILE A 353 11.42 2.12 -17.05
C ILE A 353 10.00 1.54 -17.12
N HIS A 354 9.66 0.60 -16.24
CA HIS A 354 8.30 0.04 -16.13
C HIS A 354 7.28 1.14 -15.83
N VAL A 355 7.52 1.94 -14.79
CA VAL A 355 6.59 3.01 -14.37
C VAL A 355 6.36 4.03 -15.49
N CYS A 356 7.41 4.41 -16.24
CA CYS A 356 7.29 5.31 -17.39
C CYS A 356 6.35 4.78 -18.49
N GLY A 357 6.32 3.46 -18.71
CA GLY A 357 5.46 2.83 -19.72
C GLY A 357 3.97 2.99 -19.49
N GLN A 358 3.57 3.22 -18.24
CA GLN A 358 2.16 3.42 -17.86
C GLN A 358 1.57 4.70 -18.47
N ILE A 359 2.39 5.61 -19.00
CA ILE A 359 1.89 6.83 -19.67
C ILE A 359 1.09 6.51 -20.93
N VAL A 360 1.48 5.48 -21.68
CA VAL A 360 0.76 5.03 -22.88
C VAL A 360 -0.64 4.57 -22.50
N PHE A 361 -0.74 3.83 -21.39
CA PHE A 361 -1.99 3.38 -20.83
C PHE A 361 -2.88 4.56 -20.38
N ILE A 362 -2.32 5.52 -19.65
CA ILE A 362 -3.05 6.75 -19.23
C ILE A 362 -3.62 7.49 -20.44
N ILE A 363 -2.84 7.69 -21.51
CA ILE A 363 -3.29 8.40 -22.71
C ILE A 363 -4.51 7.70 -23.32
N GLN A 364 -4.50 6.36 -23.37
CA GLN A 364 -5.63 5.58 -23.88
C GLN A 364 -6.83 5.53 -22.92
N LEU A 365 -6.59 5.69 -21.61
CA LEU A 365 -7.66 5.86 -20.64
C LEU A 365 -8.34 7.23 -20.82
N LEU A 366 -7.55 8.30 -21.01
CA LEU A 366 -8.01 9.68 -21.17
C LEU A 366 -8.73 9.93 -22.51
N THR A 367 -8.27 9.28 -23.58
CA THR A 367 -8.82 9.47 -24.93
C THR A 367 -9.87 8.42 -25.31
N ASN A 368 -10.13 7.49 -24.38
CA ASN A 368 -10.89 6.27 -24.63
C ASN A 368 -10.49 5.50 -25.92
N SER A 369 -9.24 5.61 -26.36
CA SER A 369 -8.74 4.94 -27.57
C SER A 369 -8.30 3.50 -27.29
N PHE A 370 -8.22 2.70 -28.35
CA PHE A 370 -7.66 1.34 -28.33
C PHE A 370 -6.49 1.28 -29.30
N SER A 371 -5.57 0.33 -29.11
CA SER A 371 -4.52 0.04 -30.09
C SER A 371 -4.45 -1.45 -30.33
N TYR A 372 -3.91 -1.83 -31.49
CA TYR A 372 -3.58 -3.23 -31.72
C TYR A 372 -2.53 -3.69 -30.72
N GLN A 373 -2.65 -4.93 -30.26
CA GLN A 373 -1.71 -5.55 -29.34
C GLN A 373 -0.28 -5.52 -29.91
N SER A 374 -0.11 -5.72 -31.22
CA SER A 374 1.17 -5.59 -31.92
C SER A 374 1.80 -4.19 -31.79
N THR A 375 0.99 -3.14 -31.89
CA THR A 375 1.41 -1.75 -31.63
C THR A 375 1.72 -1.54 -30.16
N CYS A 376 0.88 -2.09 -29.27
CA CYS A 376 1.09 -1.99 -27.84
C CYS A 376 2.41 -2.62 -27.39
N TYR A 377 2.76 -3.77 -27.95
CA TYR A 377 4.05 -4.42 -27.71
C TYR A 377 5.24 -3.53 -28.08
N LEU A 378 5.16 -2.84 -29.22
CA LEU A 378 6.23 -1.93 -29.64
C LEU A 378 6.31 -0.69 -28.73
N LEU A 379 5.16 -0.11 -28.36
CA LEU A 379 5.09 1.04 -27.45
C LEU A 379 5.61 0.69 -26.05
N ASN A 380 5.35 -0.52 -25.56
CA ASN A 380 5.76 -1.00 -24.25
C ASN A 380 7.00 -1.90 -24.26
N PHE A 381 7.79 -1.95 -25.35
CA PHE A 381 8.95 -2.85 -25.43
C PHE A 381 9.94 -2.66 -24.26
N PHE A 382 10.35 -1.42 -23.98
CA PHE A 382 11.20 -1.11 -22.83
C PHE A 382 10.50 -1.29 -21.48
N PRO A 383 9.25 -0.81 -21.28
CA PRO A 383 8.48 -1.11 -20.07
C PRO A 383 8.32 -2.60 -19.75
N VAL A 384 8.20 -3.45 -20.78
CA VAL A 384 8.15 -4.91 -20.64
C VAL A 384 9.51 -5.45 -20.22
N ILE A 385 10.64 -4.94 -20.75
CA ILE A 385 11.98 -5.26 -20.23
C ILE A 385 12.03 -4.97 -18.72
N GLY A 386 11.55 -3.79 -18.31
CA GLY A 386 11.48 -3.40 -16.89
C GLY A 386 10.66 -4.38 -16.05
N LEU A 387 9.47 -4.75 -16.55
CA LEU A 387 8.57 -5.73 -15.93
C LEU A 387 9.25 -7.11 -15.76
N THR A 388 9.91 -7.62 -16.79
CA THR A 388 10.41 -9.01 -16.80
C THR A 388 11.76 -9.16 -16.12
N ILE A 389 12.59 -8.12 -16.05
CA ILE A 389 13.94 -8.22 -15.46
C ILE A 389 13.95 -7.94 -13.95
N ALA A 390 12.99 -7.16 -13.42
CA ALA A 390 12.98 -6.73 -12.02
C ALA A 390 12.86 -7.91 -11.03
N ALA A 391 11.93 -8.84 -11.26
CA ALA A 391 11.73 -9.99 -10.38
C ALA A 391 12.94 -10.96 -10.36
N PRO A 392 13.54 -11.35 -11.51
CA PRO A 392 14.81 -12.07 -11.53
C PRO A 392 15.94 -11.35 -10.79
N LEU A 393 16.11 -10.03 -10.98
CA LEU A 393 17.14 -9.28 -10.25
C LEU A 393 16.93 -9.33 -8.73
N LEU A 394 15.68 -9.28 -8.27
CA LEU A 394 15.34 -9.41 -6.85
C LEU A 394 15.67 -10.82 -6.30
N MET A 395 15.51 -11.85 -7.12
CA MET A 395 15.96 -13.22 -6.81
C MET A 395 17.47 -13.30 -6.69
N GLU A 396 18.22 -12.72 -7.61
CA GLU A 396 19.68 -12.69 -7.58
C GLU A 396 20.21 -11.93 -6.35
N ILE A 397 19.52 -10.87 -5.93
CA ILE A 397 19.81 -10.19 -4.65
C ILE A 397 19.62 -11.18 -3.48
N GLY A 398 18.53 -11.94 -3.47
CA GLY A 398 18.30 -12.98 -2.46
C GLY A 398 19.41 -14.04 -2.42
N LEU A 399 19.86 -14.49 -3.59
CA LEU A 399 20.96 -15.46 -3.73
C LEU A 399 22.30 -14.88 -3.29
N ASP A 400 22.64 -13.65 -3.67
CA ASP A 400 23.85 -12.96 -3.21
C ASP A 400 23.88 -12.83 -1.67
N ARG A 401 22.74 -12.53 -1.04
CA ARG A 401 22.64 -12.51 0.44
C ARG A 401 22.83 -13.90 1.05
N LEU A 402 22.26 -14.94 0.44
CA LEU A 402 22.43 -16.32 0.89
C LEU A 402 23.90 -16.75 0.80
N LEU A 403 24.57 -16.48 -0.32
CA LEU A 403 25.99 -16.78 -0.52
C LEU A 403 26.87 -16.04 0.49
N ALA A 404 26.56 -14.78 0.80
CA ALA A 404 27.29 -13.99 1.78
C ALA A 404 27.25 -14.59 3.19
N VAL A 405 26.14 -15.24 3.56
CA VAL A 405 25.98 -15.88 4.87
C VAL A 405 26.50 -17.30 4.89
N SER A 406 26.23 -18.09 3.84
CA SER A 406 26.65 -19.48 3.74
C SER A 406 28.16 -19.63 3.59
N PHE A 407 28.82 -18.72 2.86
CA PHE A 407 30.25 -18.82 2.53
C PHE A 407 30.99 -17.49 2.70
N PRO A 408 31.11 -16.95 3.92
CA PRO A 408 31.58 -15.58 4.16
C PRO A 408 33.03 -15.34 3.68
N ILE A 409 33.93 -16.32 3.81
CA ILE A 409 35.33 -16.21 3.38
C ILE A 409 35.40 -16.15 1.84
N LYS A 410 34.77 -17.12 1.16
CA LYS A 410 34.73 -17.19 -0.31
C LYS A 410 33.96 -16.03 -0.92
N TYR A 411 32.88 -15.58 -0.27
CA TYR A 411 32.15 -14.38 -0.68
C TYR A 411 33.06 -13.15 -0.64
N ARG A 412 33.90 -12.99 0.39
CA ARG A 412 34.86 -11.87 0.48
C ARG A 412 35.90 -11.92 -0.65
N GLU A 413 36.34 -13.11 -1.06
CA GLU A 413 37.20 -13.29 -2.24
C GLU A 413 36.48 -12.90 -3.54
N LEU A 414 35.23 -13.33 -3.72
CA LEU A 414 34.39 -12.96 -4.87
C LEU A 414 34.12 -11.44 -4.94
N GLN A 415 34.03 -10.76 -3.81
CA GLN A 415 33.90 -9.28 -3.76
C GLN A 415 35.13 -8.56 -4.35
N PHE A 416 36.32 -9.16 -4.34
CA PHE A 416 37.49 -8.57 -5.03
C PHE A 416 37.32 -8.58 -6.55
N GLN A 417 36.60 -9.58 -7.08
CA GLN A 417 36.24 -9.68 -8.49
C GLN A 417 34.78 -9.25 -8.74
N LYS A 418 34.35 -8.16 -8.08
CA LYS A 418 32.95 -7.70 -8.09
C LYS A 418 32.30 -7.59 -9.47
N VAL A 419 33.05 -7.23 -10.51
CA VAL A 419 32.53 -7.11 -11.88
C VAL A 419 32.16 -8.49 -12.42
N LEU A 420 33.11 -9.44 -12.38
CA LEU A 420 32.88 -10.80 -12.85
C LEU A 420 31.76 -11.49 -12.05
N TYR A 421 31.78 -11.34 -10.72
CA TYR A 421 30.74 -11.88 -9.84
C TYR A 421 29.35 -11.33 -10.19
N THR A 422 29.22 -10.01 -10.37
CA THR A 422 27.94 -9.39 -10.74
C THR A 422 27.51 -9.81 -12.14
N SER A 423 28.43 -9.93 -13.09
CA SER A 423 28.11 -10.41 -14.45
C SER A 423 27.51 -11.80 -14.46
N ILE A 424 27.99 -12.72 -13.61
CA ILE A 424 27.43 -14.07 -13.48
C ILE A 424 25.96 -14.01 -13.02
N HIS A 425 25.66 -13.16 -12.02
CA HIS A 425 24.30 -12.94 -11.55
C HIS A 425 23.37 -12.33 -12.61
N LEU A 426 23.90 -11.64 -13.63
CA LEU A 426 23.09 -11.04 -14.69
C LEU A 426 22.72 -12.01 -15.82
N ILE A 427 23.38 -13.17 -15.92
CA ILE A 427 23.13 -14.14 -16.99
C ILE A 427 21.66 -14.60 -16.99
N PHE A 428 21.15 -15.05 -15.83
CA PHE A 428 19.77 -15.55 -15.72
C PHE A 428 18.73 -14.46 -15.99
N PRO A 429 18.76 -13.27 -15.35
CA PRO A 429 17.82 -12.18 -15.64
C PRO A 429 17.78 -11.77 -17.12
N ILE A 430 18.93 -11.71 -17.78
CA ILE A 430 19.04 -11.31 -19.20
C ILE A 430 18.46 -12.41 -20.11
N LEU A 431 18.83 -13.67 -19.90
CA LEU A 431 18.32 -14.79 -20.70
C LEU A 431 16.80 -14.95 -20.54
N TYR A 432 16.30 -14.87 -19.30
CA TYR A 432 14.87 -14.94 -19.01
C TYR A 432 14.10 -13.81 -19.70
N THR A 433 14.56 -12.57 -19.55
CA THR A 433 13.93 -11.40 -20.17
C THR A 433 13.94 -11.52 -21.70
N SER A 434 15.07 -11.92 -22.28
CA SER A 434 15.21 -12.10 -23.73
C SER A 434 14.26 -13.18 -24.27
N ALA A 435 14.09 -14.28 -23.54
CA ALA A 435 13.18 -15.36 -23.93
C ALA A 435 11.71 -14.91 -23.90
N ILE A 436 11.28 -14.19 -22.85
CA ILE A 436 9.90 -13.67 -22.76
C ILE A 436 9.63 -12.64 -23.87
N LEU A 437 10.57 -11.73 -24.14
CA LEU A 437 10.42 -10.75 -25.23
C LEU A 437 10.39 -11.41 -26.61
N TYR A 438 11.25 -12.40 -26.85
CA TYR A 438 11.25 -13.13 -28.11
C TYR A 438 9.90 -13.83 -28.37
N LEU A 439 9.38 -14.52 -27.35
CA LEU A 439 8.05 -15.13 -27.42
C LEU A 439 6.95 -14.07 -27.62
N GLY A 440 7.00 -12.98 -26.85
CA GLY A 440 6.05 -11.87 -26.98
C GLY A 440 6.05 -11.23 -28.36
N PHE A 441 7.21 -11.14 -29.02
CA PHE A 441 7.34 -10.64 -30.38
C PHE A 441 6.72 -11.57 -31.43
N ILE A 442 6.89 -12.88 -31.28
CA ILE A 442 6.33 -13.89 -32.19
C ILE A 442 4.80 -13.95 -32.07
N GLU A 443 4.28 -13.85 -30.85
CA GLU A 443 2.85 -14.00 -30.57
C GLU A 443 2.05 -12.70 -30.71
N ARG A 444 2.65 -11.66 -31.29
CA ARG A 444 1.93 -10.41 -31.55
C ARG A 444 0.74 -10.67 -32.46
N ASN A 445 -0.40 -10.11 -32.10
CA ASN A 445 -1.63 -10.21 -32.85
C ASN A 445 -2.23 -8.82 -33.12
N ASN A 446 -3.31 -8.81 -33.90
CA ASN A 446 -4.05 -7.58 -34.24
C ASN A 446 -5.35 -7.48 -33.44
N GLU A 447 -5.38 -8.01 -32.21
CA GLU A 447 -6.50 -7.78 -31.29
C GLU A 447 -6.42 -6.36 -30.71
N GLN A 448 -7.57 -5.74 -30.52
CA GLN A 448 -7.64 -4.40 -29.93
C GLN A 448 -7.54 -4.51 -28.41
N VAL A 449 -6.60 -3.77 -27.83
CA VAL A 449 -6.36 -3.74 -26.39
C VAL A 449 -6.20 -2.31 -25.90
N LYS A 450 -6.57 -2.10 -24.64
CA LYS A 450 -6.10 -0.96 -23.86
C LYS A 450 -4.68 -1.30 -23.40
N CYS A 451 -3.72 -0.50 -23.85
CA CYS A 451 -2.31 -0.80 -23.84
C CYS A 451 -1.66 -0.58 -22.46
N ALA A 452 -1.96 -1.48 -21.54
CA ALA A 452 -1.22 -1.66 -20.30
C ALA A 452 0.03 -2.53 -20.55
N ILE A 453 1.05 -2.40 -19.71
CA ILE A 453 2.31 -3.12 -19.90
C ILE A 453 2.13 -4.65 -19.99
N PRO A 454 1.31 -5.32 -19.14
CA PRO A 454 1.11 -6.77 -19.27
C PRO A 454 0.37 -7.16 -20.55
N THR A 455 -0.51 -6.31 -21.08
CA THR A 455 -1.25 -6.55 -22.34
C THR A 455 -0.37 -6.52 -23.58
N ALA A 456 0.87 -6.03 -23.44
CA ALA A 456 1.89 -6.20 -24.48
C ALA A 456 2.28 -7.67 -24.67
N LEU A 457 2.12 -8.53 -23.67
CA LEU A 457 2.35 -9.98 -23.81
C LEU A 457 1.01 -10.67 -24.08
N ALA A 458 1.00 -11.60 -25.04
CA ALA A 458 -0.17 -12.40 -25.41
C ALA A 458 0.16 -13.89 -25.40
N GLY A 459 -0.84 -14.76 -25.51
CA GLY A 459 -0.62 -16.19 -25.75
C GLY A 459 0.27 -16.90 -24.71
N VAL A 460 1.25 -17.67 -25.20
CA VAL A 460 2.21 -18.44 -24.41
C VAL A 460 3.19 -17.54 -23.65
N SER A 461 3.58 -16.39 -24.19
CA SER A 461 4.53 -15.45 -23.59
C SER A 461 3.98 -14.90 -22.28
N PHE A 462 2.70 -14.51 -22.26
CA PHE A 462 2.02 -14.06 -21.04
C PHE A 462 1.85 -15.20 -20.03
N LYS A 463 1.49 -16.40 -20.48
CA LYS A 463 1.36 -17.59 -19.61
C LYS A 463 2.68 -17.96 -18.96
N LEU A 464 3.74 -18.02 -19.76
CA LEU A 464 5.08 -18.37 -19.30
C LEU A 464 5.60 -17.32 -18.33
N PHE A 465 5.45 -16.03 -18.64
CA PHE A 465 5.78 -14.93 -17.73
C PHE A 465 5.06 -15.09 -16.38
N THR A 466 3.74 -15.30 -16.41
CA THR A 466 2.92 -15.38 -15.19
C THR A 466 3.25 -16.62 -14.34
N LEU A 467 3.39 -17.80 -14.95
CA LEU A 467 3.72 -19.04 -14.24
C LEU A 467 5.15 -19.03 -13.69
N SER A 468 6.12 -18.61 -14.50
CA SER A 468 7.52 -18.50 -14.05
C SER A 468 7.69 -17.44 -12.96
N SER A 469 6.91 -16.36 -12.97
CA SER A 469 6.92 -15.35 -11.90
C SER A 469 6.59 -15.96 -10.54
N HIS A 470 5.63 -16.90 -10.45
CA HIS A 470 5.33 -17.59 -9.19
C HIS A 470 6.56 -18.36 -8.66
N ALA A 471 7.25 -19.09 -9.53
CA ALA A 471 8.45 -19.82 -9.16
C ALA A 471 9.58 -18.88 -8.69
N ILE A 472 9.76 -17.74 -9.36
CA ILE A 472 10.73 -16.71 -8.97
C ILE A 472 10.39 -16.14 -7.58
N TYR A 473 9.13 -15.78 -7.32
CA TYR A 473 8.73 -15.23 -6.01
C TYR A 473 8.88 -16.24 -4.87
N VAL A 474 8.51 -17.50 -5.10
CA VAL A 474 8.75 -18.58 -4.13
C VAL A 474 10.26 -18.74 -3.88
N SER A 475 11.09 -18.68 -4.91
CA SER A 475 12.55 -18.77 -4.79
C SER A 475 13.12 -17.62 -3.97
N ILE A 476 12.61 -16.40 -4.14
CA ILE A 476 13.01 -15.25 -3.31
C ILE A 476 12.66 -15.50 -1.84
N ILE A 477 11.41 -15.94 -1.55
CA ILE A 477 10.97 -16.22 -0.18
C ILE A 477 11.88 -17.29 0.47
N LEU A 478 12.17 -18.37 -0.25
CA LEU A 478 13.04 -19.45 0.23
C LEU A 478 14.47 -18.94 0.48
N ALA A 479 15.05 -18.17 -0.44
CA ALA A 479 16.39 -17.60 -0.27
C ALA A 479 16.50 -16.72 0.99
N TYR A 480 15.51 -15.84 1.20
CA TYR A 480 15.47 -14.99 2.39
C TYR A 480 15.20 -15.77 3.69
N ALA A 481 14.32 -16.77 3.65
CA ALA A 481 14.04 -17.64 4.78
C ALA A 481 15.29 -18.43 5.19
N MET A 482 15.97 -19.08 4.24
CA MET A 482 17.23 -19.81 4.50
C MET A 482 18.30 -18.88 5.07
N THR A 483 18.46 -17.68 4.48
CA THR A 483 19.43 -16.71 4.98
C THR A 483 19.10 -16.28 6.42
N ALA A 484 17.83 -16.08 6.75
CA ALA A 484 17.39 -15.76 8.11
C ALA A 484 17.64 -16.91 9.10
N VAL A 485 17.46 -18.17 8.68
CA VAL A 485 17.78 -19.34 9.48
C VAL A 485 19.29 -19.43 9.73
N LEU A 486 20.12 -19.33 8.69
CA LEU A 486 21.58 -19.40 8.82
C LEU A 486 22.14 -18.27 9.70
N LEU A 487 21.54 -17.08 9.64
CA LEU A 487 21.90 -15.96 10.53
C LEU A 487 21.60 -16.20 12.00
N LYS A 488 20.68 -17.11 12.34
CA LYS A 488 20.47 -17.53 13.74
C LYS A 488 21.58 -18.45 14.23
N PHE A 489 22.13 -19.29 13.34
CA PHE A 489 23.16 -20.27 13.69
C PHE A 489 24.59 -19.71 13.64
N HIS A 490 24.86 -18.74 12.75
CA HIS A 490 26.16 -18.07 12.70
C HIS A 490 26.26 -16.89 13.69
N ASP A 491 27.39 -16.82 14.40
CA ASP A 491 27.73 -15.70 15.29
C ASP A 491 28.18 -14.48 14.48
N THR A 492 27.21 -13.89 13.77
CA THR A 492 27.39 -12.70 12.93
C THR A 492 27.12 -11.43 13.72
N SER A 493 27.85 -10.36 13.39
CA SER A 493 27.72 -9.07 14.09
C SER A 493 26.27 -8.56 14.13
N SER A 494 25.88 -7.96 15.25
CA SER A 494 24.55 -7.37 15.45
C SER A 494 24.20 -6.31 14.38
N ARG A 495 25.21 -5.59 13.88
CA ARG A 495 25.10 -4.63 12.77
C ARG A 495 24.71 -5.32 11.46
N PHE A 496 25.32 -6.45 11.14
CA PHE A 496 25.01 -7.23 9.94
C PHE A 496 23.60 -7.82 9.99
N LYS A 497 23.19 -8.37 11.15
CA LYS A 497 21.83 -8.88 11.38
C LYS A 497 20.76 -7.79 11.22
N ALA A 498 21.04 -6.57 11.69
CA ALA A 498 20.14 -5.43 11.54
C ALA A 498 19.98 -4.98 10.08
N VAL A 499 21.08 -4.93 9.32
CA VAL A 499 21.06 -4.60 7.87
C VAL A 499 20.28 -5.66 7.10
N PHE A 500 20.53 -6.96 7.35
CA PHE A 500 19.79 -8.04 6.70
C PHE A 500 18.28 -8.00 7.02
N LYS A 501 17.92 -7.79 8.29
CA LYS A 501 16.51 -7.66 8.70
C LYS A 501 15.82 -6.49 8.01
N SER A 502 16.55 -5.39 7.74
CA SER A 502 16.01 -4.26 6.98
C SER A 502 15.71 -4.60 5.53
N ILE A 503 16.64 -5.30 4.87
CA ILE A 503 16.51 -5.69 3.45
C ILE A 503 15.37 -6.71 3.29
N GLY A 504 15.22 -7.65 4.23
CA GLY A 504 14.11 -8.61 4.21
C GLY A 504 12.73 -7.96 4.32
N VAL A 505 12.60 -6.84 5.04
CA VAL A 505 11.35 -6.06 5.09
C VAL A 505 11.07 -5.39 3.74
N THR A 506 12.10 -4.82 3.11
CA THR A 506 11.97 -4.23 1.76
C THR A 506 11.51 -5.25 0.75
N VAL A 507 12.19 -6.40 0.69
CA VAL A 507 11.83 -7.48 -0.23
C VAL A 507 10.44 -8.02 0.08
N GLY A 508 10.05 -8.14 1.36
CA GLY A 508 8.70 -8.54 1.74
C GLY A 508 7.59 -7.60 1.24
N ILE A 509 7.79 -6.28 1.30
CA ILE A 509 6.80 -5.31 0.80
C ILE A 509 6.70 -5.37 -0.73
N VAL A 510 7.84 -5.45 -1.42
CA VAL A 510 7.88 -5.56 -2.88
C VAL A 510 7.24 -6.86 -3.34
N LEU A 511 7.60 -7.98 -2.73
CA LEU A 511 6.99 -9.29 -3.00
C LEU A 511 5.49 -9.30 -2.75
N PHE A 512 5.00 -8.64 -1.70
CA PHE A 512 3.57 -8.59 -1.41
C PHE A 512 2.78 -7.85 -2.51
N GLY A 513 3.32 -6.72 -3.00
CA GLY A 513 2.72 -5.98 -4.11
C GLY A 513 2.66 -6.80 -5.41
N TRP A 514 3.76 -7.49 -5.74
CA TRP A 514 3.85 -8.36 -6.92
C TRP A 514 3.02 -9.64 -6.79
N ALA A 515 3.00 -10.28 -5.62
CA ALA A 515 2.25 -11.51 -5.38
C ALA A 515 0.75 -11.31 -5.58
N ILE A 516 0.19 -10.20 -5.09
CA ILE A 516 -1.22 -9.86 -5.33
C ILE A 516 -1.48 -9.74 -6.83
N THR A 517 -0.61 -9.05 -7.57
CA THR A 517 -0.76 -8.86 -9.02
C THR A 517 -0.67 -10.19 -9.77
N THR A 518 0.30 -11.03 -9.46
CA THR A 518 0.52 -12.31 -10.16
C THR A 518 -0.58 -13.32 -9.84
N VAL A 519 -1.03 -13.40 -8.58
CA VAL A 519 -2.18 -14.23 -8.20
C VAL A 519 -3.45 -13.76 -8.89
N SER A 520 -3.68 -12.44 -8.95
CA SER A 520 -4.85 -11.87 -9.64
C SER A 520 -4.83 -12.16 -11.15
N ASN A 521 -3.65 -12.10 -11.78
CA ASN A 521 -3.51 -12.38 -13.22
C ASN A 521 -3.68 -13.87 -13.54
N THR A 522 -3.10 -14.77 -12.74
CA THR A 522 -3.33 -16.21 -12.86
C THR A 522 -4.78 -16.56 -12.62
N PHE A 523 -5.40 -15.93 -11.62
CA PHE A 523 -6.82 -16.09 -11.35
C PHE A 523 -7.67 -15.64 -12.54
N GLY A 524 -7.42 -14.44 -13.09
CA GLY A 524 -8.12 -13.95 -14.28
C GLY A 524 -8.02 -14.94 -15.45
N TYR A 525 -6.85 -15.53 -15.66
CA TYR A 525 -6.62 -16.52 -16.72
C TYR A 525 -7.44 -17.81 -16.54
N PHE A 526 -7.64 -18.27 -15.30
CA PHE A 526 -8.40 -19.50 -15.03
C PHE A 526 -9.91 -19.28 -14.89
N VAL A 527 -10.36 -18.03 -14.78
CA VAL A 527 -11.72 -17.69 -14.39
C VAL A 527 -12.55 -17.11 -15.53
N THR A 528 -11.91 -16.50 -16.53
CA THR A 528 -12.63 -15.86 -17.63
C THR A 528 -11.92 -16.01 -18.96
N ASP A 529 -12.68 -16.47 -19.97
CA ASP A 529 -12.28 -16.40 -21.38
C ASP A 529 -12.67 -15.05 -22.02
N ASP A 530 -13.44 -14.22 -21.29
CA ASP A 530 -13.79 -12.86 -21.72
C ASP A 530 -12.57 -11.94 -21.59
N GLN A 531 -12.08 -11.49 -22.73
CA GLN A 531 -10.89 -10.65 -22.86
C GLN A 531 -11.07 -9.27 -22.20
N GLU A 532 -12.28 -8.71 -22.16
CA GLU A 532 -12.54 -7.41 -21.55
C GLU A 532 -12.46 -7.51 -20.02
N ILE A 533 -13.06 -8.56 -19.45
CA ILE A 533 -12.99 -8.85 -18.01
C ILE A 533 -11.56 -9.19 -17.59
N PHE A 534 -10.85 -9.98 -18.41
CA PHE A 534 -9.46 -10.32 -18.18
C PHE A 534 -8.56 -9.07 -18.18
N ASN A 535 -8.74 -8.18 -19.17
CA ASN A 535 -8.03 -6.91 -19.24
C ASN A 535 -8.35 -6.02 -18.03
N LEU A 536 -9.61 -5.98 -17.56
CA LEU A 536 -10.01 -5.24 -16.36
C LEU A 536 -9.28 -5.76 -15.10
N ILE A 537 -9.25 -7.08 -14.89
CA ILE A 537 -8.53 -7.69 -13.77
C ILE A 537 -7.05 -7.29 -13.80
N GLN A 538 -6.42 -7.32 -14.98
CA GLN A 538 -5.02 -6.90 -15.13
C GLN A 538 -4.79 -5.42 -14.82
N MET A 539 -5.70 -4.54 -15.24
CA MET A 539 -5.59 -3.10 -14.99
C MET A 539 -5.60 -2.76 -13.50
N TYR A 540 -6.48 -3.39 -12.73
CA TYR A 540 -6.62 -3.16 -11.30
C TYR A 540 -5.57 -3.92 -10.48
N SER A 541 -5.16 -5.12 -10.90
CA SER A 541 -4.06 -5.85 -10.27
C SER A 541 -2.74 -5.08 -10.39
N GLY A 542 -2.60 -4.23 -11.41
CA GLY A 542 -1.49 -3.30 -11.59
C GLY A 542 -1.32 -2.26 -10.47
N ILE A 543 -2.35 -1.96 -9.69
CA ILE A 543 -2.29 -0.93 -8.63
C ILE A 543 -1.29 -1.30 -7.54
N THR A 544 -1.35 -2.52 -7.03
CA THR A 544 -0.52 -2.96 -5.89
C THR A 544 0.95 -3.03 -6.24
N VAL A 545 1.28 -3.48 -7.46
CA VAL A 545 2.66 -3.50 -7.95
C VAL A 545 3.21 -2.10 -8.16
N ASN A 546 2.42 -1.18 -8.75
CA ASN A 546 2.87 0.18 -8.99
C ASN A 546 3.09 0.97 -7.68
N ILE A 547 2.32 0.69 -6.62
CA ILE A 547 2.60 1.21 -5.28
C ILE A 547 3.93 0.65 -4.75
N ALA A 548 4.15 -0.64 -4.88
CA ALA A 548 5.34 -1.31 -4.35
C ALA A 548 6.63 -0.79 -4.97
N ILE A 549 6.72 -0.75 -6.31
CA ILE A 549 7.91 -0.27 -7.04
C ILE A 549 8.13 1.24 -6.89
N SER A 550 7.07 2.00 -6.58
CA SER A 550 7.19 3.43 -6.30
C SER A 550 7.66 3.74 -4.87
N SER A 551 7.60 2.75 -3.97
CA SER A 551 7.94 2.91 -2.55
C SER A 551 9.43 2.68 -2.24
N ASN A 552 10.26 2.32 -3.23
CA ASN A 552 11.67 1.96 -3.06
C ASN A 552 12.47 2.99 -2.24
N LEU A 553 12.45 4.27 -2.61
CA LEU A 553 13.15 5.34 -1.89
C LEU A 553 12.70 5.43 -0.43
N PHE A 554 11.39 5.40 -0.18
CA PHE A 554 10.83 5.51 1.16
C PHE A 554 11.32 4.37 2.05
N ILE A 555 11.34 3.15 1.51
CA ILE A 555 11.78 1.97 2.25
C ILE A 555 13.29 2.03 2.51
N PHE A 556 14.12 2.26 1.49
CA PHE A 556 15.57 2.30 1.70
C PHE A 556 16.03 3.48 2.56
N TYR A 557 15.37 4.63 2.44
CA TYR A 557 15.63 5.79 3.30
C TYR A 557 15.31 5.51 4.78
N THR A 558 14.23 4.78 5.05
CA THR A 558 13.78 4.54 6.43
C THR A 558 14.59 3.47 7.15
N ILE A 559 15.15 2.50 6.41
CA ILE A 559 15.76 1.33 7.03
C ILE A 559 17.28 1.18 6.75
N ASN A 560 17.81 1.73 5.65
CA ASN A 560 19.25 1.65 5.36
C ASN A 560 19.97 2.98 5.71
N PRO A 561 20.90 2.96 6.69
CA PRO A 561 21.56 4.19 7.17
C PRO A 561 22.47 4.85 6.13
N GLU A 562 23.05 4.09 5.20
CA GLU A 562 23.90 4.65 4.14
C GLU A 562 23.05 5.38 3.08
N TYR A 563 21.87 4.85 2.72
CA TYR A 563 20.92 5.57 1.88
C TYR A 563 20.34 6.79 2.61
N GLN A 564 19.98 6.65 3.89
CA GLN A 564 19.51 7.77 4.71
C GLN A 564 20.53 8.93 4.78
N LEU A 565 21.81 8.60 4.97
CA LEU A 565 22.91 9.58 4.97
C LEU A 565 23.05 10.25 3.60
N THR A 566 23.08 9.46 2.53
CA THR A 566 23.29 9.97 1.16
C THR A 566 22.14 10.88 0.72
N VAL A 567 20.89 10.50 1.02
CA VAL A 567 19.72 11.34 0.73
C VAL A 567 19.76 12.64 1.53
N LYS A 568 20.19 12.62 2.81
CA LYS A 568 20.36 13.85 3.59
C LYS A 568 21.44 14.75 2.98
N MET A 569 22.58 14.19 2.54
CA MET A 569 23.63 14.95 1.85
C MET A 569 23.11 15.60 0.56
N LEU A 570 22.28 14.89 -0.20
CA LEU A 570 21.62 15.42 -1.40
C LEU A 570 20.66 16.56 -1.06
N MET A 571 19.89 16.44 0.04
CA MET A 571 18.98 17.50 0.50
C MET A 571 19.70 18.74 1.06
N ASP A 572 20.83 18.53 1.73
CA ASP A 572 21.62 19.59 2.38
C ASP A 572 22.62 20.27 1.42
N GLY A 573 22.64 19.90 0.13
CA GLY A 573 23.57 20.43 -0.89
C GLY A 573 25.06 20.17 -0.60
N SER A 574 25.35 19.30 0.37
CA SER A 574 26.68 19.11 0.94
C SER A 574 27.38 17.94 0.26
N CYS A 575 28.05 18.20 -0.86
CA CYS A 575 28.84 17.18 -1.56
C CYS A 575 30.22 16.99 -0.88
N VAL A 576 30.23 16.51 0.36
CA VAL A 576 31.47 16.17 1.08
C VAL A 576 31.99 14.84 0.55
N LYS A 577 33.28 14.78 0.15
CA LYS A 577 33.95 13.52 -0.20
C LYS A 577 33.94 12.58 1.01
N LEU A 578 33.02 11.61 1.02
CA LEU A 578 33.03 10.53 1.99
C LEU A 578 34.28 9.66 1.77
N PRO A 579 35.08 9.38 2.81
CA PRO A 579 36.23 8.48 2.65
C PRO A 579 35.74 7.10 2.23
N ALA A 580 36.38 6.55 1.20
CA ALA A 580 36.28 5.14 0.86
C ALA A 580 36.71 4.32 2.09
N PHE A 581 36.07 3.16 2.32
CA PHE A 581 36.54 2.25 3.37
C PHE A 581 38.04 1.99 3.17
N ALA A 582 38.80 2.02 4.27
CA ALA A 582 40.21 1.66 4.27
C ALA A 582 40.36 0.31 3.57
N ASP A 583 41.36 0.25 2.70
CA ASP A 583 41.61 -0.82 1.76
C ASP A 583 41.41 -2.20 2.41
N SER A 584 40.43 -2.96 1.89
CA SER A 584 40.03 -4.29 2.41
C SER A 584 41.18 -5.30 2.43
N GLY A 585 42.30 -5.01 1.77
CA GLY A 585 43.56 -5.75 1.89
C GLY A 585 44.21 -5.66 3.28
N SER A 586 44.09 -4.52 3.98
CA SER A 586 44.66 -4.32 5.32
C SER A 586 43.91 -5.10 6.40
N GLU A 587 42.57 -5.16 6.33
CA GLU A 587 41.75 -5.99 7.22
C GLU A 587 41.90 -7.49 6.93
N LEU A 588 42.04 -7.89 5.66
CA LEU A 588 42.28 -9.29 5.29
C LEU A 588 43.67 -9.76 5.76
N GLN A 589 44.69 -8.88 5.71
CA GLN A 589 46.00 -9.15 6.31
C GLN A 589 45.93 -9.24 7.84
N ASN A 590 45.15 -8.38 8.50
CA ASN A 590 44.98 -8.43 9.96
C ASN A 590 44.21 -9.67 10.42
N LEU A 591 43.21 -10.13 9.65
CA LEU A 591 42.51 -11.39 9.91
C LEU A 591 43.38 -12.62 9.62
N ARG A 592 44.13 -12.64 8.51
CA ARG A 592 45.12 -13.71 8.24
C ARG A 592 46.22 -13.77 9.31
N LYS A 593 46.62 -12.63 9.88
CA LYS A 593 47.55 -12.58 11.03
C LYS A 593 46.91 -13.11 12.32
N ALA A 594 45.63 -12.81 12.56
CA ALA A 594 44.90 -13.33 13.72
C ALA A 594 44.63 -14.84 13.64
N THR A 595 44.36 -15.39 12.45
CA THR A 595 44.20 -16.84 12.26
C THR A 595 45.54 -17.58 12.39
N LYS A 596 46.63 -16.98 11.90
CA LYS A 596 47.99 -17.55 12.11
C LYS A 596 48.47 -17.52 13.56
N SER A 597 47.94 -16.65 14.41
CA SER A 597 48.28 -16.63 15.86
C SER A 597 47.39 -17.54 16.70
N GLN A 598 46.40 -18.23 16.11
CA GLN A 598 45.62 -19.27 16.78
C GLN A 598 46.10 -20.69 16.41
N GLU A 599 47.00 -20.81 15.43
CA GLU A 599 47.64 -22.07 15.02
C GLU A 599 49.12 -22.19 15.49
N SER A 600 49.61 -21.22 16.27
CA SER A 600 50.87 -21.30 17.03
C SER A 600 50.57 -21.33 18.52
#